data_AF-B2UMJ6-F1
#
_entry.id   AF-B2UMJ6-F1
#
_cell.length_a   1.000
_cell.length_b   1.000
_cell.length_c   1.000
_cell.angle_alpha   90.00
_cell.angle_beta   90.00
_cell.angle_gamma   90.00
#
_symmetry.space_group_name_H-M   'P 1'
#
loop_
_entity.id
_entity.type
_entity.pdbx_description
1 polymer ?
#
loop_
_entity_poly.entity_id
_entity_poly.type
_entity_poly.pdbx_seq_one_letter_code
_entity_poly.pdbx_strand_id
1 'polypeptide(L)' 'MALFYNDTREFSPEALEELFLSVQWESGNHPERLAKALRHYGAVFSAWDGSRLAGLVAAMDDGTMTAYVHYLLVHP' A
#
# COMPACT_ATOMS: atom_id res chain seq x y z
N MET A 1 21.50 -5.99 -1.38
CA MET A 1 20.34 -5.11 -1.36
C MET A 1 19.48 -5.48 -2.55
N ALA A 2 18.42 -6.26 -2.32
CA ALA A 2 17.52 -6.74 -3.36
C ALA A 2 16.10 -6.38 -2.94
N LEU A 3 15.44 -5.56 -3.75
CA LEU A 3 14.03 -5.24 -3.55
C LEU A 3 13.18 -6.35 -4.18
N PHE A 4 12.13 -6.75 -3.47
CA PHE A 4 11.12 -7.66 -3.99
C PHE A 4 9.84 -6.89 -4.26
N TYR A 5 9.18 -7.22 -5.36
CA TYR A 5 7.92 -6.59 -5.75
C TYR A 5 6.79 -7.61 -5.73
N ASN A 6 5.63 -7.20 -5.24
CA ASN A 6 4.45 -8.05 -5.14
C ASN A 6 3.18 -7.24 -5.46
N ASP A 7 2.22 -7.88 -6.12
CA ASP A 7 0.89 -7.35 -6.47
C ASP A 7 -0.24 -7.89 -5.56
N THR A 8 0.12 -8.54 -4.43
CA THR A 8 -0.83 -8.91 -3.38
C THR A 8 -1.60 -7.71 -2.85
N ARG A 9 -2.83 -7.97 -2.42
CA ARG A 9 -3.70 -7.01 -1.71
C ARG A 9 -3.85 -7.34 -0.23
N GLU A 10 -3.16 -8.39 0.23
CA GLU A 10 -3.15 -8.82 1.63
C GLU A 10 -1.89 -8.32 2.31
N PHE A 11 -2.08 -7.42 3.27
CA PHE A 11 -1.01 -6.82 4.08
C PHE A 11 -1.34 -6.99 5.55
N SER A 12 -0.30 -7.09 6.38
CA SER A 12 -0.50 -6.95 7.82
C SER A 12 -0.82 -5.50 8.17
N PRO A 13 -1.76 -5.25 9.10
CA PRO A 13 -2.05 -3.91 9.59
C PRO A 13 -0.79 -3.18 10.08
N GLU A 14 0.11 -3.88 10.76
CA GLU A 14 1.34 -3.29 11.34
C GLU A 14 2.31 -2.79 10.27
N ALA A 15 2.46 -3.52 9.15
CA ALA A 15 3.33 -3.09 8.05
C ALA A 15 2.76 -1.87 7.32
N LEU A 16 1.43 -1.78 7.22
CA LEU A 16 0.77 -0.62 6.63
C LEU A 16 0.85 0.61 7.56
N GLU A 17 0.67 0.43 8.87
CA GLU A 17 0.85 1.48 9.87
C GLU A 17 2.26 2.07 9.77
N GLU A 18 3.28 1.21 9.82
CA GLU A 18 4.69 1.62 9.73
C GLU A 18 4.95 2.45 8.45
N LEU A 19 4.57 1.92 7.28
CA LEU A 19 4.80 2.62 6.01
C LEU A 19 4.03 3.94 5.93
N PHE A 20 2.74 3.98 6.28
CA PHE A 20 1.92 5.18 6.13
C PHE A 20 2.29 6.27 7.13
N LEU A 21 2.63 5.90 8.37
CA LEU A 21 3.09 6.86 9.37
C LEU A 21 4.50 7.37 9.08
N SER A 22 5.35 6.61 8.37
CA SER A 22 6.68 7.08 7.93
C SER A 22 6.62 8.34 7.06
N VAL A 23 5.50 8.56 6.35
CA VAL A 23 5.23 9.75 5.54
C VAL A 23 4.12 10.64 6.15
N GLN A 24 3.82 10.45 7.42
CA GLN A 24 2.85 11.23 8.20
C GLN A 24 1.42 11.23 7.64
N TRP A 25 1.01 10.16 6.96
CA TRP A 25 -0.35 10.04 6.44
C TRP A 25 -1.32 9.53 7.49
N GLU A 26 -2.42 10.25 7.69
CA GLU A 26 -3.45 9.93 8.70
C GLU A 26 -4.05 8.53 8.52
N SER A 27 -4.08 7.99 7.30
CA SER A 27 -4.55 6.62 7.06
C SER A 27 -3.74 5.56 7.82
N GLY A 28 -2.49 5.86 8.18
CA GLY A 28 -1.65 5.00 9.01
C GLY A 28 -2.20 4.79 10.43
N ASN A 29 -2.96 5.74 10.98
CA ASN A 29 -3.62 5.61 12.30
C ASN A 29 -4.83 4.66 12.28
N HIS A 30 -5.19 4.12 11.11
CA HIS A 30 -6.34 3.22 10.92
C HIS A 30 -5.95 1.97 10.12
N PRO A 31 -4.93 1.21 10.55
CA PRO A 31 -4.30 0.20 9.70
C PRO A 31 -5.23 -0.95 9.33
N GLU A 32 -6.13 -1.36 10.23
CA GLU A 32 -7.15 -2.39 9.95
C GLU A 32 -8.14 -1.96 8.85
N ARG A 33 -8.54 -0.68 8.85
CA ARG A 33 -9.44 -0.13 7.83
C ARG A 33 -8.70 0.01 6.50
N LEU A 34 -7.43 0.41 6.56
CA LEU A 34 -6.56 0.53 5.39
C LEU A 34 -6.31 -0.83 4.73
N ALA A 35 -5.97 -1.85 5.51
CA ALA A 35 -5.82 -3.23 5.04
C ALA A 35 -7.10 -3.74 4.36
N LYS A 36 -8.26 -3.48 4.97
CA LYS A 36 -9.56 -3.82 4.39
C LYS A 36 -9.81 -3.04 3.09
N ALA A 37 -9.50 -1.75 3.03
CA ALA A 37 -9.70 -0.91 1.86
C ALA A 37 -8.87 -1.39 0.67
N LEU A 38 -7.59 -1.69 0.86
CA LEU A 38 -6.67 -2.13 -0.20
C LEU A 38 -7.11 -3.44 -0.88
N ARG A 39 -7.86 -4.31 -0.18
CA ARG A 39 -8.46 -5.52 -0.80
C ARG A 39 -9.48 -5.19 -1.89
N HIS A 40 -10.07 -4.01 -1.86
CA HIS A 40 -11.06 -3.54 -2.82
C HIS A 40 -10.47 -2.64 -3.92
N TYR A 41 -9.17 -2.36 -3.88
CA TYR A 41 -8.49 -1.63 -4.94
C TYR A 41 -8.28 -2.55 -6.14
N GLY A 42 -8.40 -2.00 -7.35
CA GLY A 42 -8.22 -2.76 -8.58
C GLY A 42 -6.76 -3.05 -8.88
N ALA A 43 -5.84 -2.18 -8.43
CA ALA A 43 -4.40 -2.43 -8.50
C ALA A 43 -3.70 -2.02 -7.20
N VAL A 44 -2.87 -2.91 -6.65
CA VAL A 44 -1.97 -2.61 -5.54
C VAL A 44 -0.62 -3.26 -5.85
N PHE A 45 0.45 -2.48 -5.82
CA PHE A 45 1.81 -2.97 -5.97
C PHE A 45 2.63 -2.52 -4.78
N SER A 46 3.52 -3.38 -4.31
CA SER A 46 4.34 -3.15 -3.12
C SER A 46 5.80 -3.47 -3.40
N ALA A 47 6.69 -2.74 -2.75
CA ALA A 47 8.12 -2.97 -2.73
C ALA A 47 8.55 -3.39 -1.32
N TRP A 48 9.41 -4.39 -1.23
CA TRP A 48 9.86 -4.99 0.01
C TRP A 48 11.38 -5.02 0.11
N ASP A 49 11.91 -4.57 1.24
CA ASP A 49 13.32 -4.65 1.62
C ASP A 49 13.46 -5.72 2.72
N GLY A 50 13.78 -6.95 2.31
CA GLY A 50 13.65 -8.12 3.19
C GLY A 50 12.19 -8.35 3.57
N SER A 51 11.87 -8.29 4.86
CA SER A 51 10.50 -8.40 5.38
C SER A 51 9.79 -7.05 5.56
N ARG A 52 10.49 -5.93 5.34
CA ARG A 52 9.93 -4.59 5.55
C ARG A 52 9.22 -4.11 4.30
N LEU A 53 8.00 -3.62 4.46
CA LEU A 53 7.25 -2.96 3.40
C LEU A 53 7.88 -1.57 3.13
N ALA A 54 8.67 -1.48 2.07
CA ALA A 54 9.47 -0.30 1.74
C ALA A 54 8.73 0.73 0.87
N GLY A 55 7.64 0.33 0.22
CA GLY A 55 6.81 1.23 -0.57
C GLY A 55 5.56 0.56 -1.10
N LEU A 56 4.57 1.38 -1.47
CA LEU A 56 3.29 0.91 -1.97
C LEU A 56 2.71 1.92 -2.97
N VAL A 57 2.07 1.41 -4.02
CA VAL A 57 1.22 2.18 -4.92
C VAL A 57 -0.12 1.46 -5.06
N ALA A 58 -1.22 2.20 -4.97
CA ALA A 58 -2.56 1.62 -5.03
C ALA A 58 -3.50 2.54 -5.83
N ALA A 59 -4.25 1.94 -6.76
CA ALA A 59 -5.24 2.60 -7.57
C ALA A 59 -6.64 1.97 -7.41
N MET A 60 -7.64 2.85 -7.37
CA MET A 60 -9.05 2.50 -7.57
C MET A 60 -9.40 2.73 -9.04
N ASP A 61 -10.23 1.88 -9.62
CA ASP A 61 -10.64 2.00 -11.02
C ASP A 61 -12.10 1.56 -11.23
N ASP A 62 -12.62 1.86 -12.41
CA ASP A 62 -13.96 1.45 -12.86
C ASP A 62 -13.95 0.14 -13.68
N GLY A 63 -12.80 -0.54 -13.78
CA GLY A 63 -12.59 -1.73 -14.59
C GLY A 63 -12.58 -1.49 -16.10
N THR A 64 -12.61 -0.23 -16.58
CA THR A 64 -12.77 0.08 -18.00
C THR A 64 -11.85 1.19 -18.52
N MET A 65 -11.99 2.44 -18.04
CA MET A 65 -11.37 3.62 -18.67
C MET A 65 -10.82 4.62 -17.66
N THR A 66 -11.19 4.54 -16.38
CA THR A 66 -10.72 5.48 -15.35
C THR A 66 -10.00 4.75 -14.23
N ALA A 67 -8.83 5.26 -13.85
CA ALA A 67 -8.11 4.86 -12.66
C ALA A 67 -7.64 6.10 -11.88
N TYR A 68 -7.70 6.01 -10.55
CA TYR A 68 -7.19 7.02 -9.62
C TYR A 68 -6.16 6.40 -8.70
N VAL A 69 -4.90 6.79 -8.86
CA VAL A 69 -3.80 6.42 -7.95
C VAL A 69 -3.97 7.21 -6.67
N HIS A 70 -4.64 6.62 -5.69
CA HIS A 70 -4.89 7.27 -4.40
C HIS A 70 -3.65 7.26 -3.51
N TYR A 71 -2.87 6.17 -3.56
CA TYR A 71 -1.67 6.02 -2.74
C TYR A 71 -0.45 5.78 -3.62
N LEU A 72 0.61 6.53 -3.35
CA LEU A 72 1.96 6.31 -3.84
C LEU A 72 2.92 6.84 -2.77
N LEU A 73 3.58 5.93 -2.05
CA LEU A 73 4.47 6.29 -0.96
C LEU A 73 5.65 5.31 -0.87
N VAL A 74 6.79 5.85 -0.44
CA VAL A 74 8.04 5.13 -0.22
C VAL A 74 8.52 5.48 1.18
N HIS A 75 8.95 4.48 1.93
CA HIS A 75 9.54 4.68 3.25
C HIS A 75 10.83 5.51 3.10
N PRO A 76 10.99 6.63 3.83
CA PRO A 76 12.19 7.47 3.78
C PRO A 76 13.49 6.77 4.20
#